data_AF-A0A564Q3B8-F1
#
_entry.id   AF-A0A564Q3B8-F1
#
_cell.length_a   1.000
_cell.length_b   1.000
_cell.length_c   1.000
_cell.angle_alpha   90.00
_cell.angle_beta   90.00
_cell.angle_gamma   90.00
#
_symmetry.space_group_name_H-M   'P 1'
#
loop_
_entity.id
_entity.type
_entity.pdbx_description
1 polymer ?
#
loop_
_entity_poly.entity_id
_entity_poly.type
_entity_poly.pdbx_seq_one_letter_code
_entity_poly.pdbx_strand_id
1 'polypeptide(L)'
;MKKMFMIDKEGVRKDIRAIEEKLTSLSKKMECIADIEKIIDMKESHVWRADAGSCRGNVCDISSQIEIEIGILQDAVGSIKEGNNKRAVASLEDYVTFIEKYYDDERPLIANIFHHQED
;
A
#
# COMPACT_ATOMS: atom_id res chain seq x y z
N MET A 1 14.58 18.18 -3.24
CA MET A 1 14.00 16.86 -3.55
C MET A 1 13.08 16.50 -2.39
N LYS A 2 11.77 16.47 -2.63
CA LYS A 2 10.78 16.08 -1.61
C LYS A 2 11.10 14.62 -1.23
N LYS A 3 11.31 14.32 0.07
CA LYS A 3 11.56 12.93 0.50
C LYS A 3 10.28 12.14 0.25
N MET A 4 10.22 11.44 -0.88
CA MET A 4 9.23 10.41 -1.11
C MET A 4 9.62 9.21 -0.24
N PHE A 5 8.64 8.60 0.43
CA PHE A 5 8.89 7.34 1.13
C PHE A 5 9.18 6.25 0.11
N MET A 6 10.17 5.41 0.40
CA MET A 6 10.51 4.25 -0.42
C MET A 6 9.73 3.05 0.07
N ILE A 7 9.11 2.30 -0.83
CA ILE A 7 8.44 1.03 -0.52
C ILE A 7 8.71 0.00 -1.61
N ASP A 8 8.59 -1.28 -1.26
CA ASP A 8 8.56 -2.38 -2.23
C ASP A 8 7.25 -2.35 -3.04
N LYS A 9 7.23 -1.59 -4.14
CA LYS A 9 6.06 -1.45 -5.01
C LYS A 9 5.66 -2.79 -5.64
N GLU A 10 6.63 -3.64 -5.95
CA GLU A 10 6.37 -4.97 -6.53
C GLU A 10 5.69 -5.89 -5.51
N GLY A 11 6.14 -5.87 -4.25
CA GLY A 11 5.47 -6.57 -3.15
C GLY A 11 4.01 -6.14 -3.01
N VAL A 12 3.75 -4.82 -3.00
CA VAL A 12 2.38 -4.29 -2.93
C VAL A 12 1.52 -4.78 -4.09
N ARG A 13 2.02 -4.73 -5.34
CA ARG A 13 1.27 -5.24 -6.51
C ARG A 13 0.93 -6.72 -6.37
N LYS A 14 1.88 -7.54 -5.89
CA LYS A 14 1.66 -8.98 -5.70
C LYS A 14 0.61 -9.27 -4.64
N ASP A 15 0.67 -8.56 -3.51
CA ASP A 15 -0.30 -8.70 -2.43
C ASP A 15 -1.71 -8.33 -2.90
N ILE A 16 -1.85 -7.21 -3.61
CA ILE A 16 -3.15 -6.77 -4.16
C ILE A 16 -3.67 -7.76 -5.20
N ARG A 17 -2.83 -8.21 -6.12
CA ARG A 17 -3.22 -9.21 -7.12
C ARG A 17 -3.69 -10.52 -6.47
N ALA A 18 -3.04 -10.95 -5.38
CA ALA A 18 -3.47 -12.13 -4.64
C ALA A 18 -4.86 -11.94 -3.99
N ILE A 19 -5.17 -10.74 -3.50
CA ILE A 19 -6.50 -10.41 -2.96
C ILE A 19 -7.54 -10.41 -4.09
N GLU A 20 -7.26 -9.79 -5.23
CA GLU A 20 -8.15 -9.77 -6.40
C GLU A 20 -8.46 -11.18 -6.91
N GLU A 21 -7.45 -12.04 -7.00
CA GLU A 21 -7.62 -13.45 -7.36
C GLU A 21 -8.52 -14.18 -6.36
N LYS A 22 -8.37 -13.93 -5.05
CA LYS A 22 -9.24 -14.51 -4.01
C LYS A 22 -10.67 -13.99 -4.10
N LEU A 23 -10.90 -12.73 -4.49
CA LEU A 23 -12.24 -12.14 -4.62
C LEU A 23 -13.11 -12.81 -5.68
N THR A 24 -12.50 -13.50 -6.65
CA THR A 24 -13.24 -14.34 -7.61
C THR A 24 -13.95 -15.53 -6.94
N SER A 25 -13.52 -15.91 -5.74
CA SER A 25 -14.07 -17.03 -4.97
C SER A 25 -14.99 -16.53 -3.84
N LEU A 26 -16.28 -16.85 -3.92
CA LEU A 26 -17.27 -16.48 -2.89
C LEU A 26 -16.92 -16.99 -1.48
N SER A 27 -16.23 -18.14 -1.38
CA SER A 27 -15.82 -18.72 -0.10
C SER A 27 -14.68 -17.97 0.59
N LYS A 28 -13.94 -17.12 -0.13
CA LYS A 28 -12.74 -16.43 0.38
C LYS A 28 -13.00 -14.96 0.74
N LYS A 29 -14.25 -14.50 0.72
CA LYS A 29 -14.58 -13.10 1.04
C LYS A 29 -14.05 -12.65 2.41
N MET A 30 -14.21 -13.49 3.43
CA MET A 30 -13.71 -13.18 4.78
C MET A 30 -12.18 -13.13 4.83
N GLU A 31 -11.49 -14.00 4.08
CA GLU A 31 -10.04 -13.97 3.96
C GLU A 31 -9.56 -12.70 3.25
N CYS A 32 -10.25 -12.26 2.19
CA CYS A 32 -9.93 -11.01 1.50
C CYS A 32 -10.07 -9.80 2.42
N ILE A 33 -11.14 -9.75 3.21
CA ILE A 33 -11.36 -8.69 4.20
C ILE A 33 -10.22 -8.70 5.23
N ALA A 34 -9.87 -9.86 5.78
CA ALA A 34 -8.80 -9.97 6.76
C ALA A 34 -7.42 -9.56 6.19
N ASP A 35 -7.15 -9.90 4.93
CA ASP A 35 -5.91 -9.49 4.25
C ASP A 35 -5.85 -7.96 4.09
N ILE A 36 -6.96 -7.32 3.69
CA ILE A 36 -7.03 -5.85 3.55
C ILE A 36 -6.95 -5.16 4.92
N GLU A 37 -7.66 -5.66 5.93
CA GLU A 37 -7.63 -5.14 7.30
C GLU A 37 -6.21 -5.20 7.89
N LYS A 38 -5.45 -6.27 7.59
CA LYS A 38 -4.04 -6.37 7.98
C LYS A 38 -3.17 -5.28 7.34
N ILE A 39 -3.44 -4.91 6.08
CA ILE A 39 -2.73 -3.80 5.42
C ILE A 39 -3.08 -2.48 6.11
N ILE A 40 -4.36 -2.26 6.45
CA ILE A 40 -4.82 -1.07 7.19
C ILE A 40 -4.11 -0.98 8.55
N ASP A 41 -4.09 -2.06 9.34
CA ASP A 41 -3.42 -2.09 10.65
C ASP A 41 -1.94 -1.71 10.56
N MET A 42 -1.25 -2.22 9.53
CA MET A 42 0.15 -1.87 9.27
C MET A 42 0.32 -0.38 8.96
N LYS A 43 -0.60 0.20 8.17
CA LYS A 43 -0.60 1.62 7.80
C LYS A 43 -0.92 2.52 8.99
N GLU A 44 -1.92 2.20 9.79
CA GLU A 44 -2.27 2.94 11.02
C GLU A 44 -1.12 2.92 12.03
N SER A 45 -0.42 1.79 12.18
CA SER A 45 0.79 1.71 13.02
C SER A 45 1.90 2.64 12.53
N HIS A 46 2.00 2.88 11.22
CA HIS A 46 2.95 3.83 10.64
C HIS A 46 2.54 5.29 10.91
N VAL A 47 1.25 5.62 10.85
CA VAL A 47 0.72 6.95 11.23
C VAL A 47 1.06 7.28 12.67
N TRP A 48 0.79 6.37 13.61
CA TRP A 48 1.07 6.59 15.03
C TRP A 48 2.55 6.93 15.29
N ARG A 49 3.46 6.28 14.58
CA ARG A 49 4.90 6.57 14.70
C ARG A 49 5.29 7.90 14.05
N ALA A 50 4.59 8.32 13.00
CA ALA A 50 4.82 9.60 12.34
C ALA A 50 4.29 10.78 13.17
N ASP A 51 3.12 10.64 13.79
CA ASP A 51 2.45 11.71 14.56
C ASP A 51 3.04 11.93 15.96
N ALA A 52 3.67 10.90 16.55
CA ALA A 52 4.39 11.02 17.83
C ALA A 52 5.60 11.99 17.77
N GLY A 53 6.03 12.41 16.58
CA GLY A 53 7.02 13.48 16.39
C GLY A 53 6.31 14.80 16.07
N SER A 54 6.55 15.85 16.88
CA SER A 54 6.08 17.22 16.62
C SER A 54 6.17 17.55 15.13
N CYS A 55 5.02 17.80 14.48
CA CYS A 55 4.96 18.00 13.04
C CYS A 55 5.72 19.27 12.62
N ARG A 56 7.04 19.12 12.39
CA ARG A 56 7.90 20.09 11.71
C ARG A 56 8.20 19.56 10.31
N GLY A 57 7.53 20.12 9.30
CA GLY A 57 7.79 19.83 7.89
C GLY A 57 7.09 18.57 7.36
N ASN A 58 7.65 17.99 6.29
CA ASN A 58 7.19 16.90 5.39
C ASN A 58 6.56 15.64 6.02
N VAL A 59 6.39 15.59 7.35
CA VAL A 59 5.74 14.52 8.13
C VAL A 59 4.22 14.63 8.11
N CYS A 60 3.63 15.84 8.17
CA CYS A 60 2.18 15.99 8.00
C CYS A 60 1.71 15.55 6.60
N ASP A 61 2.55 15.74 5.56
CA ASP A 61 2.28 15.26 4.20
C ASP A 61 2.18 13.71 4.14
N ILE A 62 2.82 12.99 5.07
CA ILE A 62 2.80 11.51 5.13
C ILE A 62 1.53 11.03 5.83
N SER A 63 1.17 11.61 6.96
CA SER A 63 -0.07 11.24 7.67
C SER A 63 -1.27 11.40 6.75
N SER A 64 -1.36 12.51 6.01
CA SER A 64 -2.44 12.71 5.02
C SER A 64 -2.38 11.72 3.84
N GLN A 65 -1.20 11.30 3.39
CA GLN A 65 -1.08 10.25 2.35
C GLN A 65 -1.58 8.90 2.88
N ILE A 66 -1.19 8.53 4.10
CA ILE A 66 -1.60 7.26 4.70
C ILE A 66 -3.11 7.27 5.00
N GLU A 67 -3.69 8.39 5.43
CA GLU A 67 -5.14 8.53 5.61
C GLU A 67 -5.91 8.29 4.29
N ILE A 68 -5.40 8.80 3.16
CA ILE A 68 -6.00 8.54 1.85
C ILE A 68 -5.90 7.05 1.50
N GLU A 69 -4.75 6.41 1.74
CA GLU A 69 -4.57 4.97 1.52
C GLU A 69 -5.56 4.14 2.34
N ILE A 70 -5.72 4.46 3.63
CA ILE A 70 -6.68 3.79 4.52
C ILE A 70 -8.11 3.96 3.98
N GLY A 71 -8.48 5.16 3.53
CA GLY A 71 -9.79 5.41 2.93
C GLY A 71 -10.07 4.53 1.71
N ILE A 72 -9.12 4.42 0.79
CA ILE A 72 -9.25 3.56 -0.40
C ILE A 72 -9.40 2.07 -0.01
N LEU A 73 -8.62 1.61 0.97
CA LEU A 73 -8.68 0.22 1.46
C LEU A 73 -10.01 -0.06 2.20
N GLN A 74 -10.54 0.90 2.95
CA GLN A 74 -11.84 0.80 3.60
C GLN A 74 -12.99 0.75 2.58
N ASP A 75 -12.90 1.51 1.48
CA ASP A 75 -13.84 1.44 0.37
C ASP A 75 -13.85 0.05 -0.30
N ALA A 76 -12.67 -0.57 -0.43
CA ALA A 76 -12.56 -1.95 -0.89
C ALA A 76 -13.28 -2.92 0.06
N VAL A 77 -13.02 -2.83 1.37
CA VAL A 77 -13.69 -3.66 2.39
C VAL A 77 -15.21 -3.48 2.36
N GLY A 78 -15.69 -2.24 2.30
CA GLY A 78 -17.11 -1.93 2.18
C GLY A 78 -17.74 -2.58 0.95
N SER A 79 -17.08 -2.47 -0.20
CA SER A 79 -17.52 -3.07 -1.45
C SER A 79 -17.59 -4.61 -1.38
N ILE A 80 -16.65 -5.26 -0.71
CA ILE A 80 -16.67 -6.73 -0.50
C ILE A 80 -17.85 -7.13 0.38
N LYS A 81 -18.09 -6.39 1.47
CA LYS A 81 -19.20 -6.61 2.40
C LYS A 81 -20.57 -6.44 1.71
N GLU A 82 -20.68 -5.50 0.78
CA GLU A 82 -21.85 -5.29 -0.08
C GLU A 82 -21.98 -6.33 -1.21
N GLY A 83 -20.97 -7.18 -1.41
CA GLY A 83 -20.93 -8.15 -2.50
C GLY A 83 -20.62 -7.54 -3.87
N ASN A 84 -20.18 -6.28 -3.91
CA ASN A 84 -19.79 -5.58 -5.12
C ASN A 84 -18.30 -5.79 -5.44
N ASN A 85 -17.98 -7.01 -5.89
CA ASN A 85 -16.60 -7.39 -6.20
C ASN A 85 -15.95 -6.50 -7.27
N LYS A 86 -16.72 -5.97 -8.23
CA LYS A 86 -16.19 -5.07 -9.27
C LYS A 86 -15.69 -3.75 -8.66
N ARG A 87 -16.47 -3.17 -7.74
CA ARG A 87 -16.07 -1.94 -7.04
C ARG A 87 -14.90 -2.21 -6.08
N ALA A 88 -14.87 -3.38 -5.45
CA ALA A 88 -13.75 -3.80 -4.61
C ALA A 88 -12.44 -3.84 -5.42
N VAL A 89 -12.44 -4.49 -6.59
CA VAL A 89 -11.27 -4.54 -7.49
C VAL A 89 -10.86 -3.12 -7.92
N ALA A 90 -11.79 -2.28 -8.37
CA ALA A 90 -11.48 -0.90 -8.74
C ALA A 90 -10.82 -0.10 -7.59
N SER A 91 -11.28 -0.30 -6.35
CA SER A 91 -10.69 0.35 -5.18
C SER A 91 -9.26 -0.16 -4.90
N LEU A 92 -9.01 -1.45 -5.12
CA LEU A 92 -7.68 -2.03 -4.99
C LEU A 92 -6.71 -1.52 -6.07
N GLU A 93 -7.18 -1.35 -7.30
CA GLU A 93 -6.42 -0.73 -8.40
C GLU A 93 -6.11 0.75 -8.12
N ASP A 94 -7.07 1.48 -7.54
CA ASP A 94 -6.87 2.88 -7.10
C ASP A 94 -5.79 2.96 -6.01
N TYR A 95 -5.74 1.99 -5.08
CA TYR A 95 -4.69 1.91 -4.07
C TYR A 95 -3.32 1.69 -4.71
N VAL A 96 -3.18 0.75 -5.65
CA VAL A 96 -1.92 0.52 -6.38
C VAL A 96 -1.50 1.77 -7.15
N THR A 97 -2.44 2.43 -7.84
CA THR A 97 -2.18 3.67 -8.60
C THR A 97 -1.71 4.80 -7.69
N PHE A 98 -2.31 4.93 -6.50
CA PHE A 98 -1.90 5.89 -5.49
C PHE A 98 -0.46 5.64 -5.04
N ILE A 99 -0.15 4.39 -4.70
CA ILE A 99 1.20 3.95 -4.32
C ILE A 99 2.23 4.27 -5.41
N GLU A 100 1.91 3.97 -6.67
CA GLU A 100 2.81 4.22 -7.79
C GLU A 100 3.13 5.70 -7.98
N LYS A 101 2.14 6.57 -7.76
CA LYS A 101 2.24 8.01 -7.94
C LYS A 101 2.99 8.72 -6.81
N TYR A 102 2.78 8.31 -5.57
CA TYR A 102 3.21 9.07 -4.39
C TYR A 102 4.38 8.46 -3.61
N TYR A 103 4.80 7.24 -3.92
CA TYR A 103 5.96 6.61 -3.29
C TYR A 103 7.11 6.42 -4.28
N ASP A 104 8.34 6.34 -3.79
CA ASP A 104 9.49 5.88 -4.56
C ASP A 104 9.64 4.36 -4.38
N ASP A 105 10.29 3.71 -5.35
CA ASP A 105 10.54 2.28 -5.30
C ASP A 105 11.75 1.99 -4.40
N GLU A 106 11.61 1.06 -3.45
CA GLU A 106 12.71 0.51 -2.68
C GLU A 106 13.56 -0.38 -3.59
N ARG A 107 14.43 0.23 -4.39
CA ARG A 107 15.38 -0.52 -5.21
C ARG A 107 16.33 -1.29 -4.28
N PRO A 108 16.51 -2.61 -4.48
CA PRO A 108 17.59 -3.34 -3.84
C PRO A 108 18.92 -2.66 -4.20
N LEU A 109 19.75 -2.35 -3.19
CA LEU A 109 21.07 -1.70 -3.34
C LEU A 109 22.12 -2.55 -4.09
N ILE A 110 21.71 -3.54 -4.88
CA ILE A 110 22.59 -4.54 -5.50
C ILE A 110 23.26 -3.98 -6.78
N ALA A 111 22.89 -2.79 -7.27
CA ALA A 111 23.42 -2.25 -8.51
C ALA A 111 24.85 -1.66 -8.43
N ASN A 112 25.47 -1.52 -7.24
CA ASN A 112 26.74 -0.81 -7.09
C ASN A 112 27.95 -1.63 -6.61
N ILE A 113 27.88 -2.97 -6.57
CA ILE A 113 29.02 -3.80 -6.10
C ILE A 113 29.84 -4.42 -7.25
N PHE A 114 29.37 -4.39 -8.51
CA PHE A 114 30.04 -5.08 -9.63
C PHE A 114 30.79 -4.19 -10.63
N HIS A 115 31.26 -3.00 -10.24
CA HIS A 115 32.11 -2.16 -11.12
C HIS A 115 33.42 -1.71 -10.46
N HIS A 116 34.16 -2.64 -9.82
CA HIS A 116 35.55 -2.39 -9.39
C HIS A 116 36.42 -3.66 -9.44
N GLN A 117 36.39 -4.41 -10.55
CA GLN A 117 37.54 -5.24 -10.97
C GLN A 117 37.57 -5.29 -12.50
N GLU A 118 38.56 -4.58 -13.06
CA GLU A 118 39.09 -4.48 -14.44
C GLU A 118 39.68 -3.05 -14.46
N ASP A 119 40.98 -2.78 -14.33
CA ASP A 119 42.24 -3.49 -14.61
C ASP A 119 43.32 -3.15 -13.57
#